data_AF-A0A2E4WZ46-F1
#
_entry.id   AF-A0A2E4WZ46-F1
#
_cell.length_a   1.000
_cell.length_b   1.000
_cell.length_c   1.000
_cell.angle_alpha   90.00
_cell.angle_beta   90.00
_cell.angle_gamma   90.00
#
_symmetry.space_group_name_H-M   'P 1'
#
loop_
_entity.id
_entity.type
_entity.pdbx_description
1 polymer ?
#
loop_
_entity_poly.entity_id
_entity_poly.type
_entity_poly.pdbx_seq_one_letter_code
_entity_poly.pdbx_strand_id
1 'polypeptide(L)'
;MSKKRQSVVKNLLAKSEERVTEVREQLVKSAEDLKDRVNNAVESGKNKGQDLIDKINIGKAVDLDTLRGRLEGLEQDLETLVSDLQERIGDLSQRVADLRGARVVTEVPANEPVIAETPVPAVETAADLAENTVAVLRTIAADRNIDVPRRIRKAELINLILANN
;
A
#
# COMPACT_ATOMS: atom_id res chain seq x y z
N MET A 1 40.61 37.43 -76.74
CA MET A 1 39.46 38.07 -76.06
C MET A 1 39.63 39.59 -76.07
N SER A 2 38.56 40.37 -76.23
CA SER A 2 38.61 41.84 -76.18
C SER A 2 38.81 42.35 -74.74
N LYS A 3 39.59 43.43 -74.56
CA LYS A 3 39.84 44.12 -73.26
C LYS A 3 38.53 44.40 -72.50
N LYS A 4 37.45 44.72 -73.23
CA LYS A 4 36.13 45.00 -72.65
C LYS A 4 35.55 43.77 -71.94
N ARG A 5 35.66 42.58 -72.56
CA ARG A 5 35.20 41.31 -71.98
C ARG A 5 36.02 40.92 -70.75
N GLN A 6 37.33 41.14 -70.76
CA GLN A 6 38.19 40.88 -69.59
C GLN A 6 37.80 41.76 -68.38
N SER A 7 37.47 43.05 -68.60
CA SER A 7 37.04 43.92 -67.50
C SER A 7 35.71 43.49 -66.87
N VAL A 8 34.75 43.04 -67.69
CA VAL A 8 33.45 42.57 -67.21
C VAL A 8 33.60 41.32 -66.37
N VAL A 9 34.41 40.36 -66.81
CA VAL A 9 34.70 39.13 -66.06
C VAL A 9 35.38 39.45 -64.73
N LYS A 10 36.34 40.38 -64.71
CA LYS A 10 37.03 40.78 -63.48
C LYS A 10 36.09 41.44 -62.47
N ASN A 11 35.18 42.30 -62.92
CA ASN A 11 34.17 42.92 -62.06
C ASN A 11 33.16 41.91 -61.53
N LEU A 12 32.74 40.94 -62.36
CA LEU A 12 31.85 39.86 -61.93
C LEU A 12 32.50 38.97 -60.86
N LEU A 13 33.77 38.63 -61.04
CA LEU A 13 34.56 37.89 -60.04
C LEU A 13 34.61 38.63 -58.71
N ALA A 14 35.02 39.91 -58.71
CA ALA A 14 35.10 40.72 -57.50
C ALA A 14 33.74 40.82 -56.78
N LYS A 15 32.66 41.07 -57.54
CA LYS A 15 31.31 41.14 -56.98
C LYS A 15 30.82 39.78 -56.46
N SER A 16 31.24 38.68 -57.06
CA SER A 16 30.93 37.34 -56.57
C SER A 16 31.67 37.02 -55.27
N GLU A 17 32.94 37.42 -55.16
CA GLU A 17 33.75 37.26 -53.95
C GLU A 17 33.16 38.06 -52.78
N GLU A 18 32.76 39.31 -53.02
CA GLU A 18 32.12 40.18 -52.03
C GLU A 18 30.81 39.56 -51.49
N ARG A 19 29.95 39.04 -52.38
CA ARG A 19 28.71 38.36 -51.97
C ARG A 19 29.00 37.07 -51.21
N VAL A 20 30.05 36.33 -51.56
CA VAL A 20 30.46 35.12 -50.84
C VAL A 20 30.94 35.48 -49.43
N THR A 21 31.70 36.56 -49.26
CA THR A 21 32.13 37.03 -47.94
C THR A 21 30.95 37.49 -47.08
N GLU A 22 30.02 38.25 -47.66
CA GLU A 22 28.83 38.72 -46.95
C GLU A 22 27.94 37.55 -46.48
N VAL A 23 27.71 36.56 -47.35
CA VAL A 23 26.94 35.36 -46.98
C VAL A 23 27.66 34.56 -45.90
N ARG A 24 29.00 34.44 -45.95
CA ARG A 24 29.76 33.77 -44.90
C ARG A 24 29.60 34.48 -43.55
N GLU A 25 29.69 35.80 -43.51
CA GLU A 25 29.51 36.55 -42.26
C GLU A 25 28.10 36.41 -41.70
N GLN A 26 27.07 36.47 -42.56
CA GLN A 26 25.68 36.24 -42.15
C GLN A 26 25.48 34.83 -41.59
N LEU A 27 26.09 33.82 -42.22
CA LEU A 27 26.00 32.43 -41.78
C LEU A 27 26.67 32.22 -40.42
N VAL A 28 27.83 32.85 -40.18
CA VAL A 28 28.54 32.79 -38.90
C VAL A 28 27.72 33.42 -37.79
N LYS A 29 27.17 34.63 -38.02
CA LYS A 29 26.29 35.30 -37.06
C LYS A 29 25.05 34.46 -36.74
N SER A 30 24.40 33.92 -37.76
CA SER A 30 23.24 33.05 -37.56
C SER A 30 23.58 31.76 -36.81
N ALA A 31 24.79 31.22 -36.98
CA ALA A 31 25.24 30.03 -36.26
C ALA A 31 25.51 30.34 -34.78
N GLU A 32 26.08 31.49 -34.46
CA GLU A 32 26.27 31.96 -33.08
C GLU A 32 24.93 32.20 -32.39
N ASP A 33 24.00 32.92 -33.03
CA ASP A 33 22.66 33.15 -32.50
C ASP A 33 21.92 31.83 -32.22
N LEU A 34 22.06 30.85 -33.12
CA LEU A 34 21.44 29.54 -32.94
C LEU A 34 22.09 28.79 -31.77
N LYS A 35 23.41 28.84 -31.64
CA LYS A 35 24.15 28.23 -30.54
C LYS A 35 23.68 28.79 -29.19
N ASP A 36 23.52 30.11 -29.10
CA ASP A 36 23.06 30.76 -27.86
C ASP A 36 21.61 30.38 -27.54
N ARG A 37 20.73 30.33 -28.54
CA ARG A 37 19.34 29.86 -28.35
C ARG A 37 19.27 28.42 -27.88
N VAL A 38 20.09 27.53 -28.46
CA VAL A 38 20.16 26.13 -28.05
C VAL A 38 20.65 26.02 -26.61
N ASN A 39 21.74 26.71 -26.26
CA ASN A 39 22.27 26.71 -24.90
C ASN A 39 21.23 27.20 -23.88
N ASN A 40 20.54 28.30 -24.18
CA ASN A 40 19.48 28.83 -23.33
C ASN A 40 18.31 27.86 -23.17
N ALA A 41 17.91 27.18 -24.25
CA ALA A 41 16.85 26.17 -24.21
C ALA A 41 17.26 24.95 -23.38
N VAL A 42 18.51 24.50 -23.50
CA VAL A 42 19.06 23.38 -22.71
C VAL A 42 19.10 23.73 -21.22
N GLU A 43 19.63 24.90 -20.86
CA GLU A 43 19.67 25.35 -19.46
C GLU A 43 18.26 25.57 -18.89
N SER A 44 17.34 26.15 -19.66
CA SER A 44 15.94 26.26 -19.26
C SER A 44 15.30 24.88 -19.04
N GLY A 45 15.61 23.90 -19.89
CA GLY A 45 15.09 22.54 -19.76
C GLY A 45 15.61 21.86 -18.50
N LYS A 46 16.91 21.99 -18.23
CA LYS A 46 17.58 21.45 -17.05
C LYS A 46 17.00 22.02 -15.75
N ASN A 47 16.80 23.34 -15.69
CA ASN A 47 16.22 24.00 -14.52
C ASN A 47 14.77 23.56 -14.26
N LYS A 48 13.95 23.45 -15.30
CA LYS A 48 12.57 22.93 -15.17
C LYS A 48 12.55 21.47 -14.73
N GLY A 49 13.47 20.65 -15.26
CA GLY A 49 13.61 19.26 -14.85
C GLY A 49 13.95 19.14 -13.37
N GLN A 50 14.90 19.95 -12.89
CA GLN A 50 15.27 19.97 -11.48
C GLN A 50 14.11 20.40 -10.57
N ASP A 51 13.39 21.47 -10.91
CA ASP A 51 12.21 21.93 -10.15
C ASP A 51 11.12 20.84 -10.05
N LEU A 52 10.90 20.07 -11.12
CA LEU A 52 9.98 18.94 -11.08
C LEU A 52 10.46 17.81 -10.16
N ILE A 53 11.75 17.47 -10.20
CA ILE A 53 12.34 16.46 -9.33
C ILE A 53 12.19 16.87 -7.86
N ASP A 54 12.49 18.13 -7.54
CA ASP A 54 12.40 18.65 -6.18
C ASP A 54 10.95 18.61 -5.67
N LYS A 55 9.99 19.04 -6.51
CA LYS A 55 8.54 18.95 -6.19
C LYS A 55 8.08 17.52 -5.94
N ILE A 56 8.52 16.56 -6.77
CA ILE A 56 8.18 15.15 -6.61
C ILE A 56 8.75 14.61 -5.30
N ASN A 57 10.01 14.92 -5.00
CA ASN A 57 10.67 14.44 -3.78
C ASN A 57 10.02 15.01 -2.52
N ILE A 58 9.72 16.31 -2.51
CA ILE A 58 9.03 16.96 -1.39
C ILE A 58 7.61 16.39 -1.23
N GLY A 59 6.84 16.28 -2.31
CA GLY A 59 5.48 15.74 -2.26
C GLY A 59 5.44 14.32 -1.70
N LYS A 60 6.32 13.43 -2.19
CA LYS A 60 6.43 12.06 -1.69
C LYS A 60 6.86 12.00 -0.22
N ALA A 61 7.79 12.85 0.20
CA ALA A 61 8.23 12.89 1.60
C ALA A 61 7.08 13.31 2.53
N VAL A 62 6.34 14.36 2.15
CA VAL A 62 5.17 14.85 2.91
C VAL A 62 4.07 13.78 2.99
N ASP A 63 3.79 13.09 1.89
CA ASP A 63 2.79 12.01 1.85
C ASP A 63 3.18 10.83 2.75
N LEU A 64 4.46 10.45 2.75
CA LEU A 64 4.97 9.35 3.57
C LEU A 64 4.96 9.70 5.07
N ASP A 65 5.39 10.89 5.46
CA ASP A 65 5.35 11.33 6.87
C ASP A 65 3.91 11.42 7.38
N THR A 66 2.99 11.92 6.56
CA THR A 66 1.56 11.97 6.89
C THR A 66 0.99 10.56 7.06
N LEU A 67 1.32 9.63 6.16
CA LEU A 67 0.87 8.25 6.26
C LEU A 67 1.43 7.55 7.50
N ARG A 68 2.70 7.81 7.82
CA ARG A 68 3.36 7.29 9.01
C ARG A 68 2.68 7.77 10.29
N GLY A 69 2.40 9.06 10.42
CA GLY A 69 1.70 9.59 11.61
C GLY A 69 0.30 8.99 11.79
N ARG A 70 -0.41 8.73 10.69
CA ARG A 70 -1.71 8.03 10.75
C ARG A 70 -1.58 6.56 11.19
N LEU A 71 -0.53 5.87 10.76
CA LEU A 71 -0.25 4.50 11.20
C LEU A 71 0.11 4.45 12.68
N GLU A 72 0.98 5.35 13.16
CA GLU A 72 1.35 5.45 14.58
C GLU A 72 0.11 5.73 15.46
N GLY A 73 -0.82 6.57 15.01
CA GLY A 73 -2.09 6.80 15.70
C GLY A 73 -2.98 5.55 15.76
N LEU A 74 -3.11 4.82 14.65
CA LEU A 74 -3.87 3.57 14.61
C LEU A 74 -3.26 2.47 15.50
N GLU A 75 -1.92 2.44 15.62
CA GLU A 75 -1.24 1.51 16.53
C GLU A 75 -1.60 1.82 17.99
N GLN A 76 -1.60 3.09 18.40
CA GLN A 76 -2.01 3.50 19.75
C GLN A 76 -3.49 3.19 20.05
N ASP A 77 -4.38 3.44 19.08
CA ASP A 77 -5.80 3.11 19.20
C ASP A 77 -5.99 1.59 19.39
N LEU A 78 -5.24 0.77 18.66
CA LEU A 78 -5.27 -0.69 18.79
C LEU A 78 -4.72 -1.16 20.14
N GLU A 79 -3.62 -0.59 20.64
CA GLU A 79 -3.09 -0.92 21.98
C GLU A 79 -4.10 -0.60 23.08
N THR A 80 -4.77 0.55 22.97
CA THR A 80 -5.83 0.95 23.90
C THR A 80 -6.98 -0.06 23.87
N LEU A 81 -7.46 -0.40 22.67
CA LEU A 81 -8.55 -1.37 22.51
C LEU A 81 -8.19 -2.76 23.06
N VAL A 82 -6.95 -3.21 22.87
CA VAL A 82 -6.48 -4.48 23.42
C VAL A 82 -6.50 -4.45 24.94
N SER A 83 -6.06 -3.36 25.55
CA SER A 83 -6.07 -3.18 27.01
C SER A 83 -7.49 -3.22 27.57
N ASP A 84 -8.42 -2.48 26.96
CA ASP A 84 -9.84 -2.47 27.34
C ASP A 84 -10.47 -3.86 27.21
N LEU A 85 -10.12 -4.61 26.16
CA LEU A 85 -10.61 -5.98 25.98
C LEU A 85 -10.05 -6.93 27.05
N GLN A 86 -8.78 -6.79 27.42
CA GLN A 86 -8.17 -7.59 28.49
C GLN A 86 -8.85 -7.34 29.84
N GLU A 87 -9.17 -6.08 30.17
CA GLU A 87 -9.91 -5.74 31.39
C GLU A 87 -11.30 -6.38 31.39
N ARG A 88 -12.04 -6.26 30.28
CA ARG A 88 -13.37 -6.89 30.14
C ARG A 88 -13.32 -8.41 30.25
N ILE A 89 -12.26 -9.05 29.75
CA ILE A 89 -12.05 -10.50 29.91
C ILE A 89 -11.83 -10.84 31.38
N GLY A 90 -11.05 -10.04 32.11
CA GLY A 90 -10.85 -10.21 33.55
C GLY A 90 -12.17 -10.12 34.32
N ASP A 91 -12.95 -9.08 34.06
CA ASP A 91 -14.27 -8.88 34.68
C ASP A 91 -15.24 -10.04 34.42
N LEU A 92 -15.30 -10.51 33.17
CA LEU A 92 -16.13 -11.65 32.80
C LEU A 92 -15.65 -12.94 33.47
N SER A 93 -14.34 -13.14 33.56
CA SER A 93 -13.76 -14.31 34.23
C SER A 93 -14.11 -14.33 35.72
N GLN A 94 -14.06 -13.18 36.39
CA GLN A 94 -14.46 -13.06 37.79
C GLN A 94 -15.95 -13.35 37.97
N ARG A 95 -16.82 -12.78 37.13
CA ARG A 95 -18.26 -13.05 37.18
C ARG A 95 -18.60 -14.52 36.97
N VAL A 96 -17.89 -15.21 36.08
CA VAL A 96 -18.04 -16.66 35.88
C VAL A 96 -17.62 -17.43 37.13
N ALA A 97 -16.52 -17.04 37.79
CA ALA A 97 -16.09 -17.66 39.04
C ALA A 97 -17.11 -17.45 40.17
N ASP A 98 -17.66 -16.23 40.30
CA ASP A 98 -18.67 -15.90 41.32
C ASP A 98 -19.95 -16.71 41.10
N LEU A 99 -20.42 -16.83 39.84
CA LEU A 99 -21.59 -17.66 39.49
C LEU A 99 -21.36 -19.14 39.79
N ARG A 100 -20.16 -19.66 39.51
CA ARG A 100 -19.79 -21.05 39.85
C ARG A 100 -19.74 -21.25 41.37
N GLY A 101 -19.15 -20.31 42.11
CA GLY A 101 -19.10 -20.35 43.57
C GLY A 101 -20.49 -20.29 44.21
N ALA A 102 -21.38 -19.42 43.73
CA ALA A 102 -22.76 -19.32 44.19
C ALA A 102 -23.57 -20.61 43.95
N ARG A 103 -23.30 -21.32 42.84
CA ARG A 103 -23.95 -22.59 42.53
C ARG A 103 -23.53 -23.73 43.46
N VAL A 104 -22.29 -23.70 43.99
CA VAL A 104 -21.81 -24.70 44.97
C VAL A 104 -22.43 -24.49 46.35
N VAL A 105 -22.87 -23.28 46.70
CA VAL A 105 -23.48 -22.97 48.01
C VAL A 105 -24.98 -23.33 48.08
N THR A 106 -25.62 -23.66 46.95
CA THR A 106 -27.08 -23.90 46.90
C THR A 106 -27.51 -25.36 46.71
N GLU A 107 -26.59 -26.32 46.67
CA GLU A 107 -26.95 -27.75 46.57
C GLU A 107 -26.36 -28.57 47.72
N VAL A 108 -27.04 -28.54 48.87
CA VAL A 108 -27.18 -29.73 49.71
C VAL A 108 -28.66 -29.94 50.01
N PRO A 109 -29.36 -30.77 49.23
CA PRO A 109 -30.37 -31.66 49.77
C PRO A 109 -29.80 -33.07 49.81
N ALA A 110 -29.96 -33.68 50.98
CA ALA A 110 -29.69 -35.09 51.21
C ALA A 110 -30.63 -35.98 50.35
N ASN A 111 -30.10 -37.15 49.96
CA ASN A 111 -30.78 -38.30 49.34
C ASN A 111 -31.35 -38.09 47.93
N GLU A 112 -30.70 -38.69 46.92
CA GLU A 112 -31.24 -39.73 46.00
C GLU A 112 -30.26 -40.00 44.82
N PRO A 113 -30.39 -41.12 44.07
CA PRO A 113 -29.25 -41.87 43.56
C PRO A 113 -28.61 -41.24 42.32
N VAL A 114 -27.32 -41.55 42.15
CA VAL A 114 -26.47 -41.21 41.01
C VAL A 114 -27.15 -41.62 39.71
N ILE A 115 -27.84 -40.67 39.07
CA ILE A 115 -28.11 -40.74 37.64
C ILE A 115 -26.83 -40.30 36.99
N ALA A 116 -26.15 -41.23 36.32
CA ALA A 116 -25.00 -40.94 35.49
C ALA A 116 -25.43 -39.90 34.44
N GLU A 117 -25.13 -38.63 34.66
CA GLU A 117 -25.15 -37.63 33.61
C GLU A 117 -24.12 -38.07 32.58
N THR A 118 -24.65 -38.47 31.43
CA THR A 118 -23.92 -38.64 30.19
C THR A 118 -23.09 -37.38 29.94
N PRO A 119 -21.82 -37.49 29.52
CA PRO A 119 -20.97 -36.32 29.33
C PRO A 119 -21.61 -35.44 28.26
N VAL A 120 -22.03 -34.24 28.66
CA VAL A 120 -22.50 -33.20 27.73
C VAL A 120 -21.37 -32.99 26.71
N PRO A 121 -21.62 -33.17 25.40
CA PRO A 121 -20.57 -32.98 24.41
C PRO A 121 -20.05 -31.55 24.54
N ALA A 122 -18.72 -31.42 24.63
CA ALA A 122 -18.05 -30.14 24.68
C ALA A 122 -18.52 -29.31 23.48
N VAL A 123 -19.35 -28.30 23.73
CA VAL A 123 -19.80 -27.37 22.70
C VAL A 123 -18.56 -26.57 22.30
N GLU A 124 -17.93 -26.95 21.19
CA GLU A 124 -16.83 -26.17 20.60
C GLU A 124 -17.32 -24.75 20.36
N THR A 125 -16.76 -23.80 21.11
CA THR A 125 -17.11 -22.40 20.98
C THR A 125 -16.36 -21.79 19.79
N ALA A 126 -16.82 -20.65 19.30
CA ALA A 126 -16.13 -19.92 18.23
C ALA A 126 -14.67 -19.57 18.60
N ALA A 127 -14.37 -19.41 19.89
CA ALA A 127 -13.02 -19.16 20.39
C ALA A 127 -12.13 -20.40 20.23
N ASP A 128 -12.63 -21.58 20.58
CA ASP A 128 -11.88 -22.85 20.47
C ASP A 128 -11.55 -23.16 18.99
N LEU A 129 -12.48 -22.87 18.07
CA LEU A 129 -12.25 -23.02 16.63
C LEU A 129 -11.34 -21.93 16.06
N ALA A 130 -11.28 -20.74 16.65
CA ALA A 130 -10.44 -19.64 16.17
C ALA A 130 -8.94 -19.90 16.37
N GLU A 131 -8.56 -20.67 17.38
CA GLU A 131 -7.17 -21.06 17.64
C GLU A 131 -6.63 -22.07 16.61
N ASN A 132 -7.52 -22.79 15.94
CA ASN A 132 -7.17 -23.82 14.98
C ASN A 132 -6.74 -23.26 13.61
N THR A 133 -5.85 -23.97 12.91
CA THR A 133 -5.46 -23.60 11.54
C THR A 133 -6.59 -23.91 10.55
N VAL A 134 -6.58 -23.26 9.38
CA VAL A 134 -7.58 -23.50 8.32
C VAL A 134 -7.57 -24.97 7.86
N ALA A 135 -6.41 -25.63 7.89
CA ALA A 135 -6.30 -27.05 7.56
C ALA A 135 -7.05 -27.93 8.58
N VAL A 136 -6.85 -27.68 9.87
CA VAL A 136 -7.55 -28.40 10.95
C VAL A 136 -9.06 -28.16 10.89
N LEU A 137 -9.48 -26.91 10.66
CA LEU A 137 -10.90 -26.57 10.50
C LEU A 137 -11.55 -27.29 9.30
N ARG A 138 -10.81 -27.48 8.19
CA ARG A 138 -11.31 -28.25 7.05
C ARG A 138 -11.45 -29.74 7.36
N THR A 139 -10.53 -30.30 8.16
CA THR A 139 -10.65 -31.69 8.63
C THR A 139 -11.89 -31.84 9.53
N ILE A 140 -12.08 -30.94 10.49
CA ILE A 140 -13.26 -30.94 11.37
C ILE A 140 -14.55 -30.83 10.56
N ALA A 141 -14.58 -29.95 9.55
CA ALA A 141 -15.73 -29.82 8.67
C ALA A 141 -16.00 -31.08 7.83
N ALA A 142 -14.94 -31.74 7.34
CA ALA A 142 -15.05 -32.99 6.59
C ALA A 142 -15.53 -34.15 7.47
N ASP A 143 -15.05 -34.25 8.71
CA ASP A 143 -15.50 -35.25 9.70
C ASP A 143 -16.98 -35.09 10.04
N ARG A 144 -17.50 -33.86 9.93
CA ARG A 144 -18.93 -33.52 10.09
C ARG A 144 -19.73 -33.54 8.79
N ASN A 145 -19.12 -33.99 7.69
CA ASN A 145 -19.74 -34.08 6.37
C ASN A 145 -20.28 -32.72 5.84
N ILE A 146 -19.62 -31.62 6.21
CA ILE A 146 -19.93 -30.26 5.76
C ILE A 146 -19.17 -29.99 4.46
N ASP A 147 -19.88 -29.60 3.40
CA ASP A 147 -19.25 -29.21 2.14
C ASP A 147 -18.59 -27.82 2.26
N VAL A 148 -17.25 -27.80 2.19
CA VAL A 148 -16.47 -26.58 2.34
C VAL A 148 -15.91 -26.10 0.99
N PRO A 149 -16.29 -24.90 0.51
CA PRO A 149 -15.74 -24.33 -0.70
C PRO A 149 -14.20 -24.27 -0.72
N ARG A 150 -13.59 -24.47 -1.89
CA ARG A 150 -12.13 -24.36 -2.07
C ARG A 150 -11.57 -22.99 -1.67
N ARG A 151 -12.37 -21.93 -1.81
CA ARG A 151 -12.04 -20.56 -1.37
C ARG A 151 -13.09 -20.09 -0.37
N ILE A 152 -12.70 -20.02 0.89
CA ILE A 152 -13.53 -19.53 2.00
C ILE A 152 -12.61 -18.83 3.01
N ARG A 153 -13.09 -17.77 3.67
CA ARG A 153 -12.30 -17.09 4.72
C ARG A 153 -12.33 -17.93 6.00
N LYS A 154 -11.28 -17.86 6.83
CA LYS A 154 -11.20 -18.62 8.09
C LYS A 154 -12.40 -18.39 9.00
N ALA A 155 -12.85 -17.14 9.15
CA ALA A 155 -14.01 -16.79 9.95
C ALA A 155 -15.33 -17.39 9.40
N GLU A 156 -15.49 -17.42 8.08
CA GLU A 156 -16.67 -18.01 7.42
C GLU A 156 -16.70 -19.54 7.61
N LEU A 157 -15.53 -20.19 7.56
CA LEU A 157 -15.40 -21.61 7.85
C LEU A 157 -15.76 -21.96 9.30
N ILE A 158 -15.32 -21.14 10.27
CA ILE A 158 -15.68 -21.31 11.69
C ILE A 158 -17.20 -21.19 11.87
N ASN A 159 -17.80 -20.16 11.28
CA ASN A 159 -19.26 -19.97 11.34
C ASN A 159 -20.01 -21.13 10.70
N LEU A 160 -19.49 -21.69 9.60
CA LEU A 160 -20.09 -22.84 8.93
C LEU A 160 -20.03 -24.11 9.80
N ILE A 161 -18.94 -24.33 10.52
CA ILE A 161 -18.78 -25.46 11.45
C ILE A 161 -19.72 -25.31 12.65
N LEU A 162 -19.82 -24.10 13.22
CA LEU A 162 -20.72 -23.81 14.35
C LEU A 162 -22.20 -23.91 13.97
N ALA A 163 -22.57 -23.52 12.76
CA ALA A 163 -23.94 -23.58 12.27
C ALA A 163 -24.43 -25.02 12.00
N ASN A 164 -23.51 -25.98 11.90
CA ASN A 164 -23.79 -27.40 11.69
C ASN A 164 -23.32 -28.27 12.88
N ASN A 165 -23.22 -27.67 14.07
CA ASN A 165 -22.92 -28.34 15.33
C ASN A 165 -24.22 -28.79 16.03
#